data_AF-A0ABD2PCQ9-F1
#
_entry.id   AF-A0ABD2PCQ9-F1
#
_cell.length_a   1.000
_cell.length_b   1.000
_cell.length_c   1.000
_cell.angle_alpha   90.00
_cell.angle_beta   90.00
_cell.angle_gamma   90.00
#
_symmetry.space_group_name_H-M   'P 1'
#
loop_
_entity.id
_entity.type
_entity.pdbx_description
1 polymer ?
#
loop_
_entity_poly.entity_id
_entity_poly.type
_entity_poly.pdbx_seq_one_letter_code
_entity_poly.pdbx_strand_id
1 'polypeptide(L)'
;MEKCYQIGNNGKKQIKLVFRDKEKKELFMSKRKESQITTKNLKLTGDSIIYLNHELTRQNQLLFKLTRDKKRELQYKFAWFAQGKIFLRKTEDSKIIQVRDEATLQNLEQKN
;
A
#
# COMPACT_ATOMS: atom_id res chain seq x y z
N MET A 1 4.76 5.37 18.23
CA MET A 1 5.92 5.18 17.33
C MET A 1 6.94 4.37 18.10
N GLU A 2 7.50 3.31 17.51
CA GLU A 2 8.43 2.42 18.22
C GLU A 2 9.88 2.67 17.80
N LYS A 3 10.15 2.80 16.48
CA LYS A 3 11.48 3.09 15.95
C LYS A 3 11.38 3.92 14.66
N CYS A 4 12.42 4.70 14.36
CA CYS A 4 12.62 5.33 13.05
C CYS A 4 14.01 5.01 12.50
N TYR A 5 14.10 4.89 11.18
CA TYR A 5 15.34 4.63 10.47
C TYR A 5 15.42 5.50 9.22
N GLN A 6 16.59 6.08 8.95
CA GLN A 6 16.88 6.65 7.64
C GLN A 6 17.41 5.53 6.74
N ILE A 7 16.75 5.28 5.60
CA ILE A 7 17.08 4.14 4.73
C ILE A 7 17.67 4.59 3.39
N GLY A 8 17.34 5.81 2.93
CA GLY A 8 17.76 6.22 1.60
C GLY A 8 19.25 6.52 1.52
N ASN A 9 19.91 5.99 0.48
CA ASN A 9 21.28 6.29 0.09
C ASN A 9 21.30 7.23 -1.14
N ASN A 10 22.41 7.95 -1.34
CA ASN A 10 22.64 8.84 -2.50
C ASN A 10 21.51 9.84 -2.78
N GLY A 11 21.25 10.74 -1.82
CA GLY A 11 20.36 11.89 -2.00
C GLY A 11 18.86 11.64 -1.83
N LYS A 12 18.42 10.37 -1.78
CA LYS A 12 17.03 10.04 -1.41
C LYS A 12 16.87 10.11 0.11
N LYS A 13 16.10 11.06 0.62
CA LYS A 13 15.80 11.21 2.05
C LYS A 13 14.58 10.37 2.44
N GLN A 14 14.73 9.04 2.45
CA GLN A 14 13.64 8.12 2.85
C GLN A 14 13.75 7.74 4.33
N ILE A 15 12.63 7.89 5.05
CA ILE A 15 12.50 7.52 6.46
C ILE A 15 11.54 6.34 6.58
N LYS A 16 11.94 5.32 7.32
CA LYS A 16 11.09 4.21 7.74
C LYS A 16 10.62 4.46 9.17
N LEU A 17 9.31 4.42 9.35
CA LEU A 17 8.65 4.52 10.65
C LEU A 17 8.07 3.16 11.03
N VAL A 18 8.47 2.64 12.19
CA VAL A 18 7.95 1.38 12.73
C VAL A 18 7.00 1.70 13.87
N PHE A 19 5.78 1.18 13.75
CA PHE A 19 4.74 1.29 14.76
C PHE A 19 4.61 -0.07 15.46
N ARG A 20 4.58 -0.05 16.80
CA ARG A 20 4.26 -1.23 17.61
C ARG A 20 2.83 -1.70 17.38
N ASP A 21 1.93 -0.72 17.33
CA ASP A 21 0.50 -0.92 17.28
C ASP A 21 -0.01 -0.79 15.83
N LYS A 22 -0.70 -1.83 15.37
CA LYS A 22 -1.30 -1.88 14.04
C LYS A 22 -2.38 -0.82 13.87
N GLU A 23 -3.21 -0.57 14.86
CA GLU A 23 -4.33 0.38 14.77
C GLU A 23 -3.82 1.81 14.61
N LYS A 24 -2.79 2.18 15.37
CA LYS A 24 -2.12 3.50 15.23
C LYS A 24 -1.49 3.68 13.85
N LYS A 25 -0.89 2.63 13.30
CA LYS A 25 -0.34 2.65 11.93
C LYS A 25 -1.46 2.87 10.91
N GLU A 26 -2.57 2.16 11.04
CA GLU A 26 -3.69 2.30 10.10
C GLU A 26 -4.38 3.67 10.21
N LEU A 27 -4.55 4.20 11.43
CA LEU A 27 -5.03 5.57 11.65
C LEU A 27 -4.08 6.61 11.03
N PHE A 28 -2.77 6.45 11.20
CA PHE A 28 -1.78 7.34 10.58
C PHE A 28 -1.87 7.29 9.05
N MET A 29 -2.06 6.10 8.48
CA MET A 29 -2.18 5.90 7.04
C MET A 29 -3.53 6.33 6.46
N SER A 30 -4.61 6.33 7.24
CA SER A 30 -5.92 6.84 6.80
C SER A 30 -5.89 8.36 6.67
N LYS A 31 -5.23 9.05 7.62
CA LYS A 31 -5.08 10.52 7.63
C LYS A 31 -4.34 11.05 6.41
N ARG A 32 -3.45 10.26 5.80
CA ARG A 32 -2.79 10.62 4.52
C ARG A 32 -3.79 10.89 3.38
N LYS A 33 -4.99 10.32 3.44
CA LYS A 33 -6.01 10.48 2.39
C LYS A 33 -6.81 11.77 2.58
N GLU A 34 -6.82 12.32 3.79
CA GLU A 34 -7.57 13.53 4.15
C GLU A 34 -6.79 14.80 3.75
N SER A 35 -5.46 14.77 3.83
CA SER A 35 -4.62 15.91 3.47
C SER A 35 -3.26 15.49 2.93
N GLN A 36 -2.76 16.29 1.98
CA GLN A 36 -1.39 16.19 1.50
C GLN A 36 -0.45 16.77 2.57
N ILE A 37 0.52 15.97 3.01
CA ILE A 37 1.52 16.41 3.98
C ILE A 37 2.67 17.04 3.20
N THR A 38 3.02 18.28 3.53
CA THR A 38 4.16 19.00 2.96
C THR A 38 5.19 19.32 4.05
N THR A 39 6.41 19.68 3.63
CA THR A 39 7.46 20.17 4.53
C THR A 39 7.01 21.37 5.35
N LYS A 40 6.16 22.26 4.80
CA LYS A 40 5.57 23.40 5.50
C LYS A 40 4.70 22.96 6.69
N ASN A 41 3.92 21.89 6.54
CA ASN A 41 3.09 21.37 7.64
C ASN A 41 3.95 20.90 8.84
N LEU A 42 5.20 20.54 8.60
CA LEU A 42 6.16 20.13 9.62
C LEU A 42 7.09 21.28 10.08
N LYS A 43 6.82 22.52 9.65
CA LYS A 43 7.67 23.69 9.91
C LYS A 43 9.12 23.50 9.42
N LEU A 44 9.31 22.67 8.39
CA LEU A 44 10.59 22.51 7.71
C LEU A 44 10.71 23.52 6.58
N THR A 45 11.95 23.86 6.22
CA THR A 45 12.22 24.74 5.08
C THR A 45 11.86 24.07 3.76
N GLY A 46 11.28 24.85 2.84
CA GLY A 46 10.86 24.40 1.51
C GLY A 46 9.37 24.02 1.42
N ASP A 47 8.92 23.71 0.19
CA ASP A 47 7.54 23.35 -0.13
C ASP A 47 7.48 22.03 -0.91
N SER A 48 7.97 20.96 -0.30
CA SER A 48 8.01 19.63 -0.92
C SER A 48 6.92 18.74 -0.35
N ILE A 49 6.27 17.97 -1.22
CA ILE A 49 5.27 16.97 -0.84
C ILE A 49 5.97 15.76 -0.21
N ILE A 50 5.45 15.34 0.93
CA ILE A 50 5.91 14.14 1.65
C ILE A 50 5.00 12.97 1.28
N TYR A 51 5.59 11.95 0.66
CA TYR A 51 4.87 10.73 0.28
C TYR A 51 4.91 9.70 1.41
N LEU A 52 3.73 9.36 1.94
CA LEU A 52 3.56 8.28 2.91
C LEU A 52 3.10 7.00 2.23
N ASN A 53 3.90 5.93 2.32
CA ASN A 53 3.57 4.63 1.73
C ASN A 53 3.64 3.51 2.77
N HIS A 54 2.82 2.47 2.58
CA HIS A 54 2.97 1.24 3.33
C HIS A 54 4.25 0.53 2.88
N GLU A 55 5.07 0.15 3.84
CA GLU A 55 6.11 -0.82 3.59
C GLU A 55 5.49 -2.23 3.61
N LEU A 56 5.61 -2.91 2.48
CA LEU A 56 5.15 -4.29 2.31
C LEU A 56 6.26 -5.25 2.67
N THR A 57 5.92 -6.37 3.32
CA THR A 57 6.85 -7.50 3.45
C THR A 57 7.22 -8.05 2.08
N ARG A 58 8.36 -8.72 1.94
CA ARG A 58 8.79 -9.32 0.66
C ARG A 58 7.70 -10.23 0.06
N GLN A 59 7.05 -11.04 0.89
CA GLN A 59 5.92 -11.88 0.49
C GLN A 59 4.75 -11.06 -0.08
N ASN A 60 4.33 -10.00 0.63
CA ASN A 60 3.25 -9.13 0.16
C ASN A 60 3.63 -8.34 -1.11
N GLN A 61 4.91 -7.97 -1.27
CA GLN A 61 5.38 -7.34 -2.51
C GLN A 61 5.24 -8.28 -3.70
N LEU A 62 5.66 -9.54 -3.54
CA LEU A 62 5.53 -10.57 -4.57
C LEU A 62 4.05 -10.84 -4.88
N LEU A 63 3.23 -11.10 -3.87
CA LEU A 63 1.80 -11.36 -4.06
C LEU A 63 1.07 -10.17 -4.69
N PHE A 64 1.44 -8.94 -4.34
CA PHE A 64 0.85 -7.74 -4.93
C PHE A 64 1.28 -7.53 -6.38
N LYS A 65 2.52 -7.90 -6.73
CA LYS A 65 2.97 -7.96 -8.12
C LYS A 65 2.12 -8.94 -8.92
N LEU A 66 2.00 -10.19 -8.46
CA LEU A 66 1.18 -11.22 -9.11
C LEU A 66 -0.29 -10.78 -9.25
N THR A 67 -0.85 -10.16 -8.21
CA THR A 67 -2.20 -9.62 -8.25
C THR A 67 -2.37 -8.54 -9.33
N ARG A 68 -1.39 -7.65 -9.51
CA ARG A 68 -1.40 -6.63 -10.55
C ARG A 68 -1.24 -7.22 -11.95
N ASP A 69 -0.46 -8.28 -12.08
CA ASP A 69 -0.31 -8.99 -13.35
C ASP A 69 -1.65 -9.63 -13.74
N LYS A 70 -2.29 -10.36 -12.82
CA LYS A 70 -3.64 -10.92 -13.01
C LYS A 70 -4.71 -9.86 -13.23
N LYS A 71 -4.60 -8.70 -12.58
CA LYS A 71 -5.50 -7.56 -12.82
C LYS A 71 -5.51 -7.19 -14.32
N ARG A 72 -4.34 -7.13 -14.96
CA ARG A 72 -4.22 -6.80 -16.38
C ARG A 72 -4.73 -7.94 -17.26
N GLU A 73 -4.38 -9.18 -16.94
CA GLU A 73 -4.81 -10.36 -17.72
C GLU A 73 -6.33 -10.52 -17.72
N LEU A 74 -6.96 -10.43 -16.55
CA LEU A 74 -8.40 -10.64 -16.36
C LEU A 74 -9.22 -9.34 -16.41
N GLN A 75 -8.61 -8.22 -16.82
CA GLN A 75 -9.23 -6.90 -17.00
C GLN A 75 -9.97 -6.38 -15.74
N TYR A 76 -9.40 -6.59 -14.57
CA TYR A 76 -9.93 -5.99 -13.33
C TYR A 76 -9.59 -4.49 -13.27
N LYS A 77 -10.54 -3.66 -12.83
CA LYS A 77 -10.33 -2.21 -12.76
C LYS A 77 -9.45 -1.77 -11.59
N PHE A 78 -9.54 -2.44 -10.44
CA PHE A 78 -8.88 -2.00 -9.21
C PHE A 78 -8.05 -3.11 -8.53
N ALA A 79 -6.85 -2.74 -8.06
CA ALA A 79 -6.02 -3.55 -7.16
C ALA A 79 -5.34 -2.62 -6.16
N TRP A 80 -5.47 -2.88 -4.86
CA TRP A 80 -4.89 -2.02 -3.82
C TRP A 80 -4.48 -2.83 -2.58
N PHE A 81 -3.67 -2.19 -1.75
CA PHE A 81 -3.26 -2.71 -0.45
C PHE A 81 -3.84 -1.84 0.66
N ALA A 82 -4.45 -2.46 1.67
CA ALA A 82 -4.97 -1.78 2.85
C ALA A 82 -4.99 -2.74 4.06
N GLN A 83 -4.73 -2.25 5.27
CA GLN A 83 -4.83 -3.02 6.51
C GLN A 83 -4.00 -4.32 6.55
N GLY A 84 -2.90 -4.37 5.80
CA GLY A 84 -2.08 -5.57 5.69
C GLY A 84 -2.55 -6.59 4.63
N LYS A 85 -3.61 -6.26 3.88
CA LYS A 85 -4.29 -7.17 2.94
C LYS A 85 -4.27 -6.60 1.53
N ILE A 86 -4.28 -7.48 0.54
CA ILE A 86 -4.38 -7.14 -0.87
C ILE A 86 -5.82 -7.37 -1.33
N PHE A 87 -6.34 -6.44 -2.11
CA PHE A 87 -7.70 -6.48 -2.62
C PHE A 87 -7.71 -6.28 -4.13
N LEU A 88 -8.68 -6.92 -4.78
CA LEU A 88 -8.93 -6.88 -6.21
C LEU A 88 -10.44 -6.66 -6.46
N ARG A 89 -10.79 -5.85 -7.46
CA ARG A 89 -12.19 -5.56 -7.81
C ARG A 89 -12.35 -5.34 -9.32
N LYS A 90 -13.32 -6.02 -9.95
CA LYS A 90 -13.45 -6.08 -11.42
C LYS A 90 -14.01 -4.78 -11.99
N THR A 91 -15.13 -4.33 -11.46
CA THR A 91 -15.83 -3.07 -11.80
C THR A 91 -16.29 -2.34 -10.53
N GLU A 92 -16.84 -1.14 -10.66
CA GLU A 92 -17.34 -0.31 -9.55
C GLU A 92 -18.54 -0.90 -8.79
N ASP A 93 -19.21 -1.91 -9.36
CA ASP A 93 -20.35 -2.60 -8.74
C ASP A 93 -20.01 -4.04 -8.33
N SER A 94 -18.89 -4.57 -8.83
CA SER A 94 -18.47 -5.93 -8.51
C SER A 94 -18.05 -6.10 -7.06
N LYS A 95 -18.12 -7.35 -6.57
CA LYS A 95 -17.65 -7.71 -5.23
C LYS A 95 -16.14 -7.50 -5.10
N ILE A 96 -15.72 -7.05 -3.92
CA ILE A 96 -14.30 -6.94 -3.57
C ILE A 96 -13.79 -8.32 -3.19
N ILE A 97 -12.71 -8.75 -3.83
CA ILE A 97 -12.03 -10.01 -3.56
C ILE A 97 -10.78 -9.70 -2.74
N GLN A 98 -10.63 -10.36 -1.60
CA GLN A 98 -9.39 -10.31 -0.82
C GLN A 98 -8.44 -11.39 -1.34
N VAL A 99 -7.27 -10.99 -1.83
CA VAL A 99 -6.19 -11.91 -2.24
C VAL A 99 -5.35 -12.23 -1.02
N ARG A 100 -5.46 -13.47 -0.53
CA ARG A 100 -4.72 -13.95 0.66
C ARG A 100 -3.43 -14.67 0.28
N ASP A 101 -3.46 -15.33 -0.87
CA ASP A 101 -2.42 -16.22 -1.36
C ASP A 101 -2.53 -16.33 -2.89
N GLU A 102 -1.59 -17.05 -3.48
CA GLU A 102 -1.57 -17.34 -4.91
C GLU A 102 -2.71 -18.26 -5.35
N ALA A 103 -3.19 -19.16 -4.47
CA ALA A 103 -4.33 -20.02 -4.76
C ALA A 103 -5.61 -19.21 -5.02
N THR A 104 -5.80 -18.12 -4.28
CA THR A 104 -6.90 -17.18 -4.52
C THR A 104 -6.83 -16.62 -5.93
N LEU A 105 -5.64 -16.33 -6.46
CA LEU A 105 -5.46 -15.84 -7.82
C LEU A 105 -5.76 -16.91 -8.88
N GLN A 106 -5.32 -18.16 -8.65
CA GLN A 106 -5.60 -19.29 -9.55
C GLN A 106 -7.11 -19.58 -9.66
N ASN A 107 -7.84 -19.49 -8.55
CA ASN A 107 -9.28 -19.67 -8.53
C ASN A 107 -10.05 -18.59 -9.32
N LEU A 108 -9.44 -17.44 -9.60
CA LEU A 108 -10.06 -16.41 -10.45
C LEU A 108 -10.01 -16.77 -11.94
N GLU A 109 -9.08 -17.63 -12.35
CA GLU A 109 -8.97 -18.10 -13.74
C GLU A 109 -10.03 -19.15 -14.06
N GLN A 110 -10.37 -20.00 -13.09
CA GLN A 110 -11.35 -21.08 -13.27
C GLN A 110 -12.81 -20.61 -13.33
N LYS A 111 -13.07 -19.33 -13.04
CA LYS A 111 -14.41 -18.72 -12.99
C LYS A 111 -14.76 -17.84 -14.19
N ASN A 112 -13.87 -17.76 -15.18
CA ASN A 112 -14.16 -17.15 -16.48
C ASN A 112 -14.52 -18.23 -17.50
#